data_AF-A0A376TTD4-F1
#
_entry.id   AF-A0A376TTD4-F1
#
_cell.length_a   1.000
_cell.length_b   1.000
_cell.length_c   1.000
_cell.angle_alpha   90.00
_cell.angle_beta   90.00
_cell.angle_gamma   90.00
#
_symmetry.space_group_name_H-M   'P 1'
#
loop_
_entity.id
_entity.type
_entity.pdbx_description
1 polymer ?
#
loop_
_entity_poly.entity_id
_entity_poly.type
_entity_poly.pdbx_seq_one_letter_code
_entity_poly.pdbx_strand_id
1 'polypeptide(L)'
;MSEEKLGQHYLAALNEAFPGVVLDHAWQTKDQLTVTVKVNYLPEVVEFLYYKQGGWLSVLFGNDERKLNGHYAVYYVLSMEKGTKCWVTVRVEVDANKPEYPSVTPRVPAAVWGEREVRDMYGLIPVGLPDERRLVLPDDWPDELYPLRKDSMDYRQRPAPTTDAETYEFINELGDKKNNVVPIGPLHVTSDEPGHFRLFVDGENIIDADYRLFYVHRGMEKLAETRMGYNEVTFLSDRVCGICGFAHSTAYTTSVENAMGIQVPERAQMIRAILLEVERLHSHLLNLGLACHFTGFDSGFMQFFRVRETSMKMAEILTGGA
;
A
#
# COMPACT_ATOMS: atom_id res chain seq x y z
N MET A 1 -17.77 30.28 -7.67
CA MET A 1 -16.45 30.41 -8.32
C MET A 1 -16.04 29.00 -8.70
N SER A 2 -15.73 28.70 -9.96
CA SER A 2 -15.24 27.36 -10.31
C SER A 2 -13.93 27.14 -9.56
N GLU A 3 -13.88 26.16 -8.67
CA GLU A 3 -12.65 25.82 -7.96
C GLU A 3 -11.56 25.46 -8.97
N GLU A 4 -10.39 26.10 -8.83
CA GLU A 4 -9.26 25.88 -9.71
C GLU A 4 -8.74 24.45 -9.53
N LYS A 5 -8.81 23.65 -10.60
CA LYS A 5 -8.29 22.27 -10.61
C LYS A 5 -6.77 22.30 -10.66
N LEU A 6 -6.10 21.79 -9.61
CA LEU A 6 -4.65 21.70 -9.53
C LEU A 6 -4.10 20.59 -10.44
N GLY A 7 -2.83 20.68 -10.82
CA GLY A 7 -2.16 19.65 -11.64
C GLY A 7 -2.37 19.76 -13.16
N GLN A 8 -3.07 20.78 -13.65
CA GLN A 8 -3.23 21.01 -15.10
C GLN A 8 -1.90 21.15 -15.86
N HIS A 9 -0.90 21.77 -15.23
CA HIS A 9 0.44 21.91 -15.82
C HIS A 9 1.18 20.56 -15.95
N TYR A 10 0.94 19.60 -15.05
CA TYR A 10 1.47 18.23 -15.22
C TYR A 10 0.81 17.52 -16.39
N LEU A 11 -0.51 17.70 -16.58
CA LEU A 11 -1.21 17.19 -17.77
C LEU A 11 -0.66 17.83 -19.06
N ALA A 12 -0.40 19.14 -19.05
CA ALA A 12 0.19 19.83 -20.19
C ALA A 12 1.61 19.29 -20.50
N ALA A 13 2.45 19.14 -19.47
CA ALA A 13 3.80 18.58 -19.61
C ALA A 13 3.79 17.13 -20.13
N LEU A 14 2.82 16.32 -19.70
CA LEU A 14 2.63 14.96 -20.22
C LEU A 14 2.25 14.96 -21.71
N ASN A 15 1.34 15.85 -22.12
CA ASN A 15 0.93 15.96 -23.52
C ASN A 15 2.05 16.50 -24.42
N GLU A 16 2.91 17.38 -23.89
CA GLU A 16 4.10 17.87 -24.59
C GLU A 16 5.16 16.78 -24.73
N ALA A 17 5.47 16.05 -23.66
CA ALA A 17 6.49 15.00 -23.66
C ALA A 17 6.04 13.74 -24.42
N PHE A 18 4.75 13.42 -24.37
CA PHE A 18 4.17 12.20 -24.95
C PHE A 18 2.90 12.51 -25.78
N PRO A 19 3.03 13.16 -26.95
CA PRO A 19 1.87 13.53 -27.76
C PRO A 19 1.01 12.33 -28.15
N GLY A 20 -0.29 12.38 -27.82
CA GLY A 20 -1.25 11.32 -28.15
C GLY A 20 -1.13 10.04 -27.32
N VAL A 21 -0.40 10.06 -26.19
CA VAL A 21 -0.32 8.93 -25.25
C VAL A 21 -1.40 8.97 -24.18
N VAL A 22 -1.79 10.17 -23.72
CA VAL A 22 -2.93 10.35 -22.81
C VAL A 22 -4.22 10.11 -23.59
N LEU A 23 -5.00 9.12 -23.14
CA LEU A 23 -6.26 8.71 -23.75
C LEU A 23 -7.45 9.45 -23.14
N ASP A 24 -7.42 9.64 -21.83
CA ASP A 24 -8.47 10.31 -21.06
C ASP A 24 -7.86 10.94 -19.79
N HIS A 25 -8.55 11.91 -19.21
CA HIS A 25 -8.17 12.48 -17.93
C HIS A 25 -9.38 13.00 -17.16
N ALA A 26 -9.34 12.87 -15.84
CA ALA A 26 -10.41 13.32 -14.96
C ALA A 26 -9.84 13.87 -13.64
N TRP A 27 -10.63 14.73 -13.00
CA TRP A 27 -10.35 15.18 -11.63
C TRP A 27 -11.40 14.60 -10.70
N GLN A 28 -10.97 13.79 -9.73
CA GLN A 28 -11.82 13.23 -8.68
C GLN A 28 -12.09 14.25 -7.58
N THR A 29 -11.08 15.07 -7.27
CA THR A 29 -11.16 16.23 -6.36
C THR A 29 -10.44 17.42 -7.00
N LYS A 30 -10.42 18.56 -6.31
CA LYS A 30 -9.68 19.75 -6.77
C LYS A 30 -8.18 19.51 -7.00
N ASP A 31 -7.61 18.52 -6.31
CA ASP A 31 -6.16 18.25 -6.25
C ASP A 31 -5.80 16.82 -6.64
N GLN A 32 -6.74 16.03 -7.16
CA GLN A 32 -6.49 14.67 -7.65
C GLN A 32 -6.78 14.58 -9.15
N LEU A 33 -5.73 14.58 -9.95
CA LEU A 33 -5.77 14.34 -11.38
C LEU A 33 -5.51 12.86 -11.65
N THR A 34 -6.41 12.20 -12.38
CA THR A 34 -6.18 10.88 -12.96
C THR A 34 -6.00 11.01 -14.47
N VAL A 35 -4.94 10.43 -15.01
CA VAL A 35 -4.65 10.36 -16.45
C VAL A 35 -4.64 8.90 -16.90
N THR A 36 -5.51 8.55 -17.85
CA THR A 36 -5.49 7.24 -18.50
C THR A 36 -4.53 7.30 -19.67
N VAL A 37 -3.55 6.40 -19.73
CA VAL A 37 -2.51 6.39 -20.78
C VAL A 37 -2.49 5.07 -21.56
N LYS A 38 -1.89 5.10 -22.75
CA LYS A 38 -1.61 3.87 -23.51
C LYS A 38 -0.68 2.95 -22.72
N VAL A 39 -1.08 1.69 -22.57
CA VAL A 39 -0.36 0.64 -21.81
C VAL A 39 1.13 0.58 -22.18
N ASN A 40 1.47 0.64 -23.47
CA ASN A 40 2.85 0.53 -23.94
C ASN A 40 3.77 1.69 -23.54
N TYR A 41 3.23 2.81 -23.03
CA TYR A 41 3.98 3.98 -22.58
C TYR A 41 3.95 4.15 -21.06
N LEU A 42 3.34 3.20 -20.34
CA LEU A 42 3.22 3.26 -18.88
C LEU A 42 4.57 3.48 -18.19
N PRO A 43 5.65 2.71 -18.49
CA PRO A 43 6.92 2.87 -17.81
C PRO A 43 7.53 4.26 -18.04
N GLU A 44 7.49 4.77 -19.26
CA GLU A 44 8.01 6.09 -19.63
C GLU A 44 7.24 7.23 -18.96
N VAL A 45 5.91 7.13 -18.89
CA VAL A 45 5.05 8.14 -18.26
C VAL A 45 5.31 8.22 -16.75
N VAL A 46 5.36 7.06 -16.07
CA VAL A 46 5.61 7.02 -14.63
C VAL A 46 7.03 7.47 -14.30
N GLU A 47 8.04 7.03 -15.07
CA GLU A 47 9.43 7.48 -14.96
C GLU A 47 9.54 9.02 -15.11
N PHE A 48 8.85 9.59 -16.10
CA PHE A 48 8.83 11.04 -16.32
C PHE A 48 8.22 11.79 -15.14
N LEU A 49 7.06 11.37 -14.64
CA LEU A 49 6.43 12.03 -13.51
C LEU A 49 7.30 11.92 -12.24
N TYR A 50 7.88 10.74 -12.01
CA TYR A 50 8.71 10.48 -10.84
C TYR A 50 10.01 11.31 -10.87
N TYR A 51 10.84 11.13 -11.90
CA TYR A 51 12.18 11.75 -11.92
C TYR A 51 12.21 13.17 -12.48
N LYS A 52 11.32 13.54 -13.42
CA LYS A 52 11.38 14.85 -14.09
C LYS A 52 10.41 15.86 -13.49
N GLN A 53 9.23 15.42 -13.04
CA GLN A 53 8.21 16.29 -12.45
C GLN A 53 8.24 16.30 -10.91
N GLY A 54 9.12 15.51 -10.27
CA GLY A 54 9.26 15.47 -8.81
C GLY A 54 8.06 14.82 -8.12
N GLY A 55 7.46 13.83 -8.78
CA GLY A 55 6.47 12.95 -8.20
C GLY A 55 7.10 11.87 -7.33
N TRP A 56 6.41 11.50 -6.27
CA TRP A 56 6.74 10.38 -5.39
C TRP A 56 5.66 9.32 -5.48
N LEU A 57 6.01 8.14 -6.00
CA LEU A 57 5.10 7.01 -6.06
C LEU A 57 4.71 6.62 -4.63
N SER A 58 3.46 6.88 -4.27
CA SER A 58 2.95 6.75 -2.89
C SER A 58 2.18 5.46 -2.70
N VAL A 59 1.39 5.05 -3.70
CA VAL A 59 0.69 3.77 -3.73
C VAL A 59 0.51 3.30 -5.17
N LEU A 60 0.52 1.99 -5.37
CA LEU A 60 0.19 1.33 -6.62
C LEU A 60 -0.79 0.22 -6.29
N PHE A 61 -1.88 0.13 -7.04
CA PHE A 61 -2.87 -0.93 -6.86
C PHE A 61 -3.54 -1.31 -8.18
N GLY A 62 -4.07 -2.52 -8.21
CA GLY A 62 -4.91 -3.02 -9.29
C GLY A 62 -6.39 -2.90 -8.95
N ASN A 63 -7.25 -2.97 -9.94
CA ASN A 63 -8.69 -3.10 -9.77
C ASN A 63 -9.30 -3.95 -10.89
N ASP A 64 -10.33 -4.71 -10.54
CA ASP A 64 -11.11 -5.51 -11.49
C ASP A 64 -12.35 -4.72 -11.95
N GLU A 65 -12.17 -4.01 -13.05
CA GLU A 65 -13.17 -3.13 -13.68
C GLU A 65 -13.90 -3.79 -14.86
N ARG A 66 -13.75 -5.11 -15.04
CA ARG A 66 -14.30 -5.82 -16.21
C ARG A 66 -15.81 -5.62 -16.37
N LYS A 67 -16.53 -5.53 -15.25
CA LYS A 67 -17.99 -5.26 -15.25
C LYS A 67 -18.35 -3.81 -15.60
N LEU A 68 -17.43 -2.87 -15.45
CA LEU A 68 -17.63 -1.44 -15.72
C LEU A 68 -17.25 -1.08 -17.15
N ASN A 69 -16.09 -1.54 -17.63
CA ASN A 69 -15.52 -1.13 -18.91
C ASN A 69 -14.85 -2.27 -19.70
N GLY A 70 -14.95 -3.53 -19.24
CA GLY A 70 -14.38 -4.70 -19.91
C GLY A 70 -12.89 -4.96 -19.62
N HIS A 71 -12.22 -4.12 -18.83
CA HIS A 71 -10.78 -4.20 -18.59
C HIS A 71 -10.45 -4.38 -17.11
N TYR A 72 -9.24 -4.86 -16.81
CA TYR A 72 -8.61 -4.58 -15.53
C TYR A 72 -8.00 -3.19 -15.57
N ALA A 73 -7.77 -2.58 -14.40
CA ALA A 73 -7.06 -1.32 -14.30
C ALA A 73 -5.89 -1.42 -13.33
N VAL A 74 -4.79 -0.74 -13.65
CA VAL A 74 -3.64 -0.57 -12.77
C VAL A 74 -3.41 0.92 -12.55
N TYR A 75 -3.24 1.31 -11.29
CA TYR A 75 -3.15 2.69 -10.84
C TYR A 75 -1.79 2.93 -10.18
N TYR A 76 -1.10 3.97 -10.62
CA TYR A 76 0.13 4.48 -10.03
C TYR A 76 -0.15 5.87 -9.48
N VAL A 77 -0.21 6.02 -8.16
CA VAL A 77 -0.56 7.27 -7.50
C VAL A 77 0.72 7.99 -7.08
N LEU A 78 0.99 9.15 -7.68
CA LEU A 78 2.14 9.98 -7.36
C LEU A 78 1.71 11.22 -6.56
N SER A 79 2.37 11.44 -5.43
CA SER A 79 2.33 12.73 -4.73
C SER A 79 3.30 13.69 -5.40
N MET A 80 2.81 14.81 -5.91
CA MET A 80 3.64 15.79 -6.59
C MET A 80 4.19 16.79 -5.57
N GLU A 81 5.49 16.70 -5.27
CA GLU A 81 6.10 17.52 -4.21
C GLU A 81 6.87 18.72 -4.76
N LYS A 82 7.26 18.69 -6.05
CA LYS A 82 8.02 19.75 -6.70
C LYS A 82 7.09 20.64 -7.54
N GLY A 83 6.63 21.76 -6.97
CA GLY A 83 5.77 22.73 -7.67
C GLY A 83 4.42 22.84 -7.00
N THR A 84 3.34 22.82 -7.79
CA THR A 84 1.98 22.78 -7.23
C THR A 84 1.75 21.40 -6.62
N LYS A 85 1.51 21.37 -5.31
CA LYS A 85 1.21 20.14 -4.57
C LYS A 85 -0.17 19.62 -4.98
N CYS A 86 -0.19 18.42 -5.53
CA CYS A 86 -1.39 17.68 -5.91
C CYS A 86 -1.05 16.20 -6.10
N TRP A 87 -2.07 15.39 -6.33
CA TRP A 87 -1.94 13.98 -6.69
C TRP A 87 -2.11 13.81 -8.19
N VAL A 88 -1.20 13.04 -8.79
CA VAL A 88 -1.32 12.60 -10.19
C VAL A 88 -1.35 11.09 -10.20
N THR A 89 -2.47 10.53 -10.64
CA THR A 89 -2.67 9.08 -10.78
C THR A 89 -2.54 8.69 -12.25
N VAL A 90 -1.57 7.85 -12.58
CA VAL A 90 -1.46 7.23 -13.90
C VAL A 90 -2.27 5.95 -13.89
N ARG A 91 -3.27 5.88 -14.76
CA ARG A 91 -4.16 4.72 -14.93
C ARG A 91 -3.86 4.07 -16.28
N VAL A 92 -3.85 2.74 -16.31
CA VAL A 92 -3.86 1.95 -17.55
C VAL A 92 -4.95 0.90 -17.52
N GLU A 93 -5.50 0.61 -18.70
CA GLU A 93 -6.47 -0.47 -18.91
C GLU A 93 -5.75 -1.70 -19.45
N VAL A 94 -5.89 -2.83 -18.78
CA VAL A 94 -5.25 -4.10 -19.14
C VAL A 94 -6.33 -5.06 -19.65
N ASP A 95 -6.11 -5.64 -20.82
CA ASP A 95 -7.05 -6.57 -21.46
C ASP A 95 -7.24 -7.83 -20.58
N ALA A 96 -8.49 -8.24 -20.38
CA ALA A 96 -8.79 -9.43 -19.58
C ALA A 96 -8.34 -10.75 -20.22
N ASN A 97 -8.29 -10.81 -21.56
CA ASN A 97 -7.86 -12.00 -22.31
C ASN A 97 -6.34 -12.08 -22.43
N LYS A 98 -5.66 -10.93 -22.31
CA LYS A 98 -4.20 -10.83 -22.29
C LYS A 98 -3.79 -9.95 -21.11
N PRO A 99 -3.76 -10.49 -19.88
CA PRO A 99 -3.56 -9.72 -18.66
C PRO A 99 -2.09 -9.33 -18.45
N GLU A 100 -1.42 -8.86 -19.51
CA GLU A 100 -0.02 -8.46 -19.50
C GLU A 100 0.08 -6.94 -19.66
N TYR A 101 1.02 -6.32 -18.94
CA TYR A 101 1.37 -4.91 -19.11
C TYR A 101 2.88 -4.72 -18.88
N PRO A 102 3.53 -3.71 -19.48
CA PRO A 102 4.95 -3.50 -19.28
C PRO A 102 5.24 -3.03 -17.85
N SER A 103 6.20 -3.69 -17.19
CA SER A 103 6.59 -3.35 -15.82
C SER A 103 7.25 -1.98 -15.74
N VAL A 104 6.86 -1.21 -14.73
CA VAL A 104 7.46 0.09 -14.38
C VAL A 104 8.72 -0.10 -13.52
N THR A 105 8.79 -1.20 -12.75
CA THR A 105 9.87 -1.47 -11.79
C THR A 105 11.29 -1.31 -12.34
N PRO A 106 11.64 -1.78 -13.56
CA PRO A 106 12.98 -1.59 -14.11
C PRO A 106 13.43 -0.13 -14.24
N ARG A 107 12.47 0.81 -14.36
CA ARG A 107 12.73 2.25 -14.46
C ARG A 107 12.54 2.94 -13.12
N VAL A 108 11.52 2.56 -12.35
CA VAL A 108 11.19 3.13 -11.03
C VAL A 108 11.10 1.98 -10.02
N PRO A 109 12.20 1.63 -9.33
CA PRO A 109 12.24 0.47 -8.42
C PRO A 109 11.19 0.50 -7.30
N ALA A 110 10.71 1.69 -6.93
CA ALA A 110 9.65 1.85 -5.93
C ALA A 110 8.32 1.16 -6.31
N ALA A 111 8.11 0.81 -7.59
CA ALA A 111 6.90 0.12 -8.04
C ALA A 111 6.87 -1.39 -7.69
N VAL A 112 8.01 -1.98 -7.29
CA VAL A 112 8.16 -3.44 -7.19
C VAL A 112 7.15 -4.12 -6.27
N TRP A 113 6.84 -3.53 -5.12
CA TRP A 113 5.84 -4.09 -4.20
C TRP A 113 4.44 -4.10 -4.81
N GLY A 114 4.00 -2.95 -5.36
CA GLY A 114 2.67 -2.85 -5.94
C GLY A 114 2.49 -3.72 -7.19
N GLU A 115 3.51 -3.84 -8.05
CA GLU A 115 3.43 -4.73 -9.22
C GLU A 115 3.38 -6.20 -8.83
N ARG A 116 4.12 -6.62 -7.79
CA ARG A 116 4.03 -7.97 -7.23
C ARG A 116 2.68 -8.23 -6.57
N GLU A 117 2.15 -7.27 -5.81
CA GLU A 117 0.80 -7.36 -5.24
C GLU A 117 -0.27 -7.48 -6.33
N VAL A 118 -0.19 -6.67 -7.39
CA VAL A 118 -1.12 -6.75 -8.53
C VAL A 118 -1.06 -8.12 -9.21
N ARG A 119 0.14 -8.66 -9.37
CA ARG A 119 0.34 -10.03 -9.89
C ARG A 119 -0.30 -11.08 -8.98
N ASP A 120 -0.05 -11.02 -7.68
CA ASP A 120 -0.60 -11.99 -6.73
C ASP A 120 -2.12 -11.90 -6.61
N MET A 121 -2.66 -10.69 -6.50
CA MET A 121 -4.06 -10.49 -6.11
C MET A 121 -5.01 -10.47 -7.31
N TYR A 122 -4.54 -10.07 -8.49
CA TYR A 122 -5.32 -9.95 -9.73
C TYR A 122 -4.79 -10.83 -10.87
N GLY A 123 -3.61 -11.43 -10.76
CA GLY A 123 -3.03 -12.24 -11.84
C GLY A 123 -2.68 -11.45 -13.09
N LEU A 124 -2.43 -10.14 -12.95
CA LEU A 124 -1.92 -9.32 -14.04
C LEU A 124 -0.39 -9.46 -14.07
N ILE A 125 0.18 -9.65 -15.25
CA ILE A 125 1.58 -9.99 -15.46
C ILE A 125 2.35 -8.72 -15.88
N PRO A 126 3.08 -8.07 -14.95
CA PRO A 126 4.03 -7.02 -15.29
C PRO A 126 5.24 -7.62 -16.04
N VAL A 127 5.29 -7.43 -17.35
CA VAL A 127 6.34 -7.95 -18.22
C VAL A 127 7.63 -7.18 -17.96
N GLY A 128 8.69 -7.90 -17.59
CA GLY A 128 10.00 -7.33 -17.24
C GLY A 128 10.20 -7.02 -15.75
N LEU A 129 9.30 -7.49 -14.87
CA LEU A 129 9.44 -7.36 -13.43
C LEU A 129 10.70 -8.12 -12.94
N PRO A 130 11.65 -7.48 -12.24
CA PRO A 130 12.89 -8.14 -11.80
C PRO A 130 12.70 -9.23 -10.75
N ASP A 131 11.79 -9.04 -9.78
CA ASP A 131 11.47 -10.02 -8.74
C ASP A 131 10.05 -10.54 -8.96
N GLU A 132 9.94 -11.74 -9.51
CA GLU A 132 8.68 -12.39 -9.84
C GLU A 132 8.09 -13.25 -8.71
N ARG A 133 8.76 -13.31 -7.55
CA ARG A 133 8.28 -14.09 -6.41
C ARG A 133 6.98 -13.51 -5.86
N ARG A 134 6.11 -14.37 -5.33
CA ARG A 134 4.90 -13.93 -4.61
C ARG A 134 5.28 -12.97 -3.47
N LEU A 135 4.46 -11.95 -3.26
CA LEU A 135 4.62 -10.96 -2.20
C LEU A 135 3.58 -11.15 -1.10
N VAL A 136 2.29 -11.24 -1.46
CA VAL A 136 1.17 -11.20 -0.52
C VAL A 136 0.66 -12.60 -0.23
N LEU A 137 0.44 -13.39 -1.27
CA LEU A 137 -0.11 -14.73 -1.13
C LEU A 137 0.96 -15.71 -0.65
N PRO A 138 0.60 -16.68 0.21
CA PRO A 138 1.55 -17.70 0.64
C PRO A 138 1.94 -18.61 -0.54
N ASP A 139 3.07 -19.28 -0.44
CA ASP A 139 3.62 -20.06 -1.57
C ASP A 139 2.81 -21.33 -1.86
N ASP A 140 2.10 -21.82 -0.84
CA ASP A 140 1.15 -22.93 -0.95
C ASP A 140 -0.21 -22.52 -1.53
N TRP A 141 -0.44 -21.23 -1.82
CA TRP A 141 -1.69 -20.77 -2.41
C TRP A 141 -1.88 -21.36 -3.83
N PRO A 142 -3.08 -21.83 -4.19
CA PRO A 142 -3.32 -22.38 -5.52
C PRO A 142 -3.00 -21.40 -6.65
N ASP A 143 -2.31 -21.89 -7.66
CA ASP A 143 -2.10 -21.14 -8.90
C ASP A 143 -3.44 -20.79 -9.55
N GLU A 144 -3.44 -19.68 -10.30
CA GLU A 144 -4.62 -19.16 -11.01
C GLU A 144 -5.80 -18.72 -10.13
N LEU A 145 -5.65 -18.77 -8.80
CA LEU A 145 -6.66 -18.31 -7.85
C LEU A 145 -6.32 -16.90 -7.32
N TYR A 146 -6.95 -15.87 -7.87
CA TYR A 146 -6.61 -14.47 -7.58
C TYR A 146 -7.68 -13.79 -6.71
N PRO A 147 -7.48 -13.54 -5.41
CA PRO A 147 -8.57 -13.18 -4.50
C PRO A 147 -9.35 -11.91 -4.85
N LEU A 148 -8.70 -10.90 -5.44
CA LEU A 148 -9.33 -9.61 -5.75
C LEU A 148 -10.01 -9.57 -7.12
N ARG A 149 -9.93 -10.65 -7.91
CA ARG A 149 -10.86 -10.82 -9.05
C ARG A 149 -12.28 -11.03 -8.52
N LYS A 150 -13.27 -10.39 -9.16
CA LYS A 150 -14.66 -10.41 -8.69
C LYS A 150 -15.33 -11.79 -8.83
N ASP A 151 -14.79 -12.66 -9.68
CA ASP A 151 -15.34 -13.96 -10.08
C ASP A 151 -14.44 -15.16 -9.69
N SER A 152 -13.32 -14.94 -8.99
CA SER A 152 -12.34 -16.00 -8.74
C SER A 152 -12.70 -16.99 -7.63
N MET A 153 -13.24 -16.49 -6.51
CA MET A 153 -13.48 -17.31 -5.33
C MET A 153 -14.60 -16.80 -4.44
N ASP A 154 -15.21 -17.72 -3.70
CA ASP A 154 -16.09 -17.40 -2.59
C ASP A 154 -15.26 -16.95 -1.39
N TYR A 155 -15.47 -15.71 -0.93
CA TYR A 155 -14.73 -15.11 0.18
C TYR A 155 -14.85 -15.88 1.50
N ARG A 156 -15.85 -16.75 1.64
CA ARG A 156 -16.07 -17.58 2.83
C ARG A 156 -15.18 -18.81 2.86
N GLN A 157 -14.53 -19.13 1.75
CA GLN A 157 -13.73 -20.32 1.61
C GLN A 157 -12.25 -19.95 1.61
N ARG A 158 -11.49 -20.59 2.50
CA ARG A 158 -10.04 -20.61 2.38
C ARG A 158 -9.67 -21.80 1.48
N PRO A 159 -8.93 -21.59 0.38
CA PRO A 159 -8.45 -22.71 -0.43
C PRO A 159 -7.56 -23.64 0.40
N ALA A 160 -7.57 -24.92 0.03
CA ALA A 160 -6.62 -25.87 0.60
C ALA A 160 -5.19 -25.50 0.13
N PRO A 161 -4.20 -25.60 1.01
CA PRO A 161 -2.79 -25.55 0.62
C PRO A 161 -2.49 -26.55 -0.51
N THR A 162 -1.68 -26.13 -1.47
CA THR A 162 -1.19 -27.01 -2.54
C THR A 162 -0.03 -27.90 -2.08
N THR A 163 0.66 -27.50 -1.01
CA THR A 163 1.80 -28.20 -0.43
C THR A 163 1.91 -27.90 1.06
N ASP A 164 2.45 -28.83 1.83
CA ASP A 164 2.77 -28.65 3.26
C ASP A 164 4.21 -28.11 3.46
N ALA A 165 4.99 -27.97 2.38
CA ALA A 165 6.39 -27.51 2.43
C ALA A 165 6.51 -26.01 2.17
N GLU A 166 7.38 -25.33 2.92
CA GLU A 166 7.80 -23.97 2.60
C GLU A 166 8.68 -23.98 1.34
N THR A 167 8.23 -23.30 0.29
CA THR A 167 8.92 -23.26 -1.01
C THR A 167 9.50 -21.88 -1.34
N TYR A 168 9.48 -20.92 -0.40
CA TYR A 168 10.04 -19.58 -0.63
C TYR A 168 11.54 -19.66 -0.90
N GLU A 169 11.95 -19.26 -2.09
CA GLU A 169 13.35 -19.13 -2.44
C GLU A 169 13.88 -17.78 -1.98
N PHE A 170 14.87 -17.81 -1.08
CA PHE A 170 15.62 -16.64 -0.70
C PHE A 170 16.81 -16.46 -1.63
N ILE A 171 16.90 -15.30 -2.26
CA ILE A 171 17.90 -14.98 -3.28
C ILE A 171 19.10 -14.32 -2.59
N ASN A 172 20.30 -14.82 -2.87
CA ASN A 172 21.56 -14.24 -2.43
C ASN A 172 22.33 -13.76 -3.67
N GLU A 173 22.24 -12.47 -3.99
CA GLU A 173 22.92 -11.91 -5.17
C GLU A 173 24.46 -11.96 -5.06
N LEU A 174 24.99 -12.11 -3.84
CA LEU A 174 26.43 -12.15 -3.56
C LEU A 174 27.05 -13.55 -3.71
N GLY A 175 26.22 -14.59 -3.89
CA GLY A 175 26.63 -15.98 -4.11
C GLY A 175 27.01 -16.76 -2.84
N ASP A 176 26.82 -18.08 -2.90
CA ASP A 176 26.85 -19.01 -1.74
C ASP A 176 28.21 -19.19 -1.04
N LYS A 177 29.31 -18.69 -1.60
CA LYS A 177 30.65 -19.16 -1.23
C LYS A 177 31.34 -18.36 -0.11
N LYS A 178 30.78 -17.27 0.41
CA LYS A 178 31.50 -16.41 1.37
C LYS A 178 30.73 -15.81 2.56
N ASN A 179 29.41 -15.89 2.61
CA ASN A 179 28.64 -15.10 3.59
C ASN A 179 27.89 -16.01 4.55
N ASN A 180 28.05 -15.78 5.85
CA ASN A 180 27.25 -16.46 6.85
C ASN A 180 25.80 -15.95 6.71
N VAL A 181 24.82 -16.86 6.78
CA VAL A 181 23.40 -16.50 6.74
C VAL A 181 22.86 -16.51 8.16
N VAL A 182 22.24 -15.42 8.58
CA VAL A 182 21.56 -15.30 9.88
C VAL A 182 20.05 -15.19 9.63
N PRO A 183 19.28 -16.26 9.86
CA PRO A 183 17.82 -16.20 9.76
C PRO A 183 17.21 -15.53 10.99
N ILE A 184 16.26 -14.63 10.77
CA ILE A 184 15.45 -13.99 11.81
C ILE A 184 13.98 -14.15 11.44
N GLY A 185 13.19 -14.74 12.34
CA GLY A 185 11.77 -14.99 12.12
C GLY A 185 11.45 -16.40 11.63
N PRO A 186 10.21 -16.67 11.16
CA PRO A 186 9.10 -15.72 11.04
C PRO A 186 8.57 -15.20 12.39
N LEU A 187 8.84 -15.94 13.48
CA LEU A 187 8.61 -15.49 14.85
C LEU A 187 9.96 -15.19 15.53
N HIS A 188 10.17 -13.95 15.96
CA HIS A 188 11.38 -13.55 16.68
C HIS A 188 11.03 -12.60 17.81
N VAL A 189 11.74 -12.69 18.94
CA VAL A 189 11.44 -11.92 20.16
C VAL A 189 11.53 -10.40 19.97
N THR A 190 12.29 -9.95 18.97
CA THR A 190 12.46 -8.53 18.64
C THR A 190 11.53 -8.06 17.53
N SER A 191 10.65 -8.92 17.02
CA SER A 191 9.75 -8.60 15.91
C SER A 191 8.31 -8.58 16.41
N ASP A 192 7.69 -7.40 16.42
CA ASP A 192 6.29 -7.23 16.82
C ASP A 192 5.31 -7.82 15.79
N GLU A 193 5.72 -7.89 14.52
CA GLU A 193 4.97 -8.49 13.42
C GLU A 193 5.74 -9.68 12.81
N PRO A 194 5.04 -10.75 12.38
CA PRO A 194 5.68 -11.88 11.73
C PRO A 194 6.33 -11.50 10.39
N GLY A 195 7.63 -11.76 10.29
CA GLY A 195 8.42 -11.53 9.09
C GLY A 195 9.67 -12.40 9.14
N HIS A 196 10.01 -13.03 8.01
CA HIS A 196 11.18 -13.89 7.90
C HIS A 196 12.25 -13.17 7.09
N PHE A 197 13.34 -12.81 7.75
CA PHE A 197 14.48 -12.13 7.17
C PHE A 197 15.66 -13.11 7.10
N ARG A 198 16.32 -13.16 5.94
CA ARG A 198 17.64 -13.77 5.80
C ARG A 198 18.66 -12.67 5.63
N LEU A 199 19.45 -12.46 6.67
CA LEU A 199 20.55 -11.50 6.64
C LEU A 199 21.81 -12.21 6.16
N PHE A 200 22.43 -11.65 5.12
CA PHE A 200 23.75 -12.06 4.67
C PHE A 200 24.77 -11.21 5.39
N VAL A 201 25.74 -11.84 6.07
CA VAL A 201 26.70 -11.14 6.92
C VAL A 201 28.15 -11.49 6.60
N ASP A 202 29.01 -10.46 6.69
CA ASP A 202 30.47 -10.56 6.71
C ASP A 202 30.99 -10.05 8.06
N GLY A 203 31.35 -10.96 8.95
CA GLY A 203 31.62 -10.66 10.35
C GLY A 203 30.40 -10.07 11.06
N GLU A 204 30.50 -8.81 11.47
CA GLU A 204 29.41 -8.06 12.12
C GLU A 204 28.63 -7.16 11.15
N ASN A 205 29.05 -7.07 9.87
CA ASN A 205 28.42 -6.21 8.89
C ASN A 205 27.33 -6.97 8.12
N ILE A 206 26.12 -6.42 8.08
CA ILE A 206 25.06 -6.86 7.18
C ILE A 206 25.39 -6.30 5.80
N ILE A 207 25.62 -7.19 4.84
CA ILE A 207 25.99 -6.84 3.46
C ILE A 207 24.78 -6.89 2.52
N ASP A 208 23.80 -7.73 2.84
CA ASP A 208 22.56 -7.85 2.09
C ASP A 208 21.46 -8.48 2.98
N ALA A 209 20.19 -8.32 2.61
CA ALA A 209 19.05 -8.88 3.31
C ALA A 209 17.91 -9.21 2.35
N ASP A 210 17.48 -10.46 2.35
CA ASP A 210 16.26 -10.89 1.67
C ASP A 210 15.17 -11.18 2.69
N TYR A 211 13.91 -10.92 2.35
CA TYR A 211 12.81 -10.98 3.31
C TYR A 211 11.54 -11.55 2.71
N ARG A 212 10.79 -12.24 3.56
CA ARG A 212 9.43 -12.73 3.32
C ARG A 212 8.51 -12.13 4.37
N LEU A 213 7.53 -11.36 3.92
CA LEU A 213 6.52 -10.70 4.76
C LEU A 213 5.12 -11.25 4.46
N PHE A 214 4.08 -10.52 4.85
CA PHE A 214 2.66 -10.78 4.55
C PHE A 214 2.07 -12.06 5.19
N TYR A 215 2.75 -12.63 6.19
CA TYR A 215 2.22 -13.74 7.01
C TYR A 215 0.89 -13.42 7.72
N VAL A 216 0.54 -12.12 7.87
CA VAL A 216 -0.70 -11.62 8.50
C VAL A 216 -1.68 -11.07 7.46
N HIS A 217 -1.58 -11.45 6.18
CA HIS A 217 -2.58 -11.06 5.20
C HIS A 217 -3.95 -11.65 5.55
N ARG A 218 -4.94 -10.77 5.75
CA ARG A 218 -6.29 -11.12 6.27
C ARG A 218 -7.40 -11.04 5.20
N GLY A 219 -7.08 -10.69 3.96
CA GLY A 219 -8.08 -10.54 2.89
C GLY A 219 -9.12 -9.44 3.15
N MET A 220 -8.73 -8.37 3.85
CA MET A 220 -9.65 -7.31 4.30
C MET A 220 -10.38 -6.63 3.14
N GLU A 221 -9.69 -6.35 2.02
CA GLU A 221 -10.29 -5.76 0.82
C GLU A 221 -11.38 -6.65 0.24
N LYS A 222 -11.12 -7.96 0.09
CA LYS A 222 -12.12 -8.91 -0.42
C LYS A 222 -13.35 -9.00 0.48
N LEU A 223 -13.15 -8.91 1.80
CA LEU A 223 -14.25 -8.87 2.76
C LEU A 223 -15.08 -7.59 2.62
N ALA A 224 -14.41 -6.44 2.47
CA ALA A 224 -15.05 -5.15 2.26
C ALA A 224 -15.93 -5.15 1.00
N GLU A 225 -15.44 -5.72 -0.09
CA GLU A 225 -16.15 -5.76 -1.38
C GLU A 225 -17.37 -6.70 -1.41
N THR A 226 -17.37 -7.77 -0.60
CA THR A 226 -18.37 -8.83 -0.72
C THR A 226 -19.46 -8.79 0.34
N ARG A 227 -19.15 -8.34 1.56
CA ARG A 227 -20.06 -8.45 2.71
C ARG A 227 -20.44 -7.13 3.35
N MET A 228 -19.67 -6.07 3.12
CA MET A 228 -19.79 -4.85 3.92
C MET A 228 -20.36 -3.71 3.08
N GLY A 229 -21.35 -3.01 3.64
CA GLY A 229 -21.75 -1.70 3.11
C GLY A 229 -20.72 -0.62 3.44
N TYR A 230 -20.81 0.53 2.78
CA TYR A 230 -19.86 1.65 2.99
C TYR A 230 -19.70 2.04 4.47
N ASN A 231 -20.78 2.00 5.25
CA ASN A 231 -20.78 2.33 6.68
C ASN A 231 -20.15 1.25 7.56
N GLU A 232 -20.10 0.00 7.11
CA GLU A 232 -19.55 -1.10 7.89
C GLU A 232 -18.04 -1.21 7.72
N VAL A 233 -17.52 -0.78 6.56
CA VAL A 233 -16.09 -0.80 6.23
C VAL A 233 -15.27 0.09 7.19
N THR A 234 -15.85 1.12 7.78
CA THR A 234 -15.17 1.93 8.83
C THR A 234 -14.72 1.07 10.01
N PHE A 235 -15.55 0.13 10.47
CA PHE A 235 -15.18 -0.80 11.54
C PHE A 235 -14.10 -1.81 11.12
N LEU A 236 -13.98 -2.05 9.81
CA LEU A 236 -12.91 -2.88 9.27
C LEU A 236 -11.60 -2.07 9.15
N SER A 237 -11.66 -0.82 8.70
CA SER A 237 -10.49 0.06 8.54
C SER A 237 -9.78 0.33 9.87
N ASP A 238 -10.51 0.44 10.98
CA ASP A 238 -9.92 0.54 12.33
C ASP A 238 -8.98 -0.62 12.67
N ARG A 239 -9.14 -1.78 12.01
CA ARG A 239 -8.36 -2.99 12.27
C ARG A 239 -7.19 -3.21 11.32
N VAL A 240 -6.95 -2.27 10.39
CA VAL A 240 -5.80 -2.35 9.47
C VAL A 240 -4.51 -2.28 10.28
N CYS A 241 -4.44 -1.34 11.22
CA CYS A 241 -3.32 -1.09 12.12
C CYS A 241 -3.81 -1.17 13.58
N GLY A 242 -3.13 -1.95 14.42
CA GLY A 242 -3.53 -2.13 15.82
C GLY A 242 -3.31 -0.92 16.73
N ILE A 243 -2.69 0.15 16.20
CA ILE A 243 -2.30 1.35 16.94
C ILE A 243 -2.97 2.61 16.37
N CYS A 244 -3.31 2.59 15.08
CA CYS A 244 -3.67 3.78 14.31
C CYS A 244 -5.05 3.70 13.63
N GLY A 245 -6.03 3.16 14.37
CA GLY A 245 -7.36 2.87 13.84
C GLY A 245 -8.11 4.10 13.31
N PHE A 246 -8.16 5.20 14.06
CA PHE A 246 -8.85 6.42 13.67
C PHE A 246 -8.24 7.07 12.44
N ALA A 247 -6.92 6.98 12.24
CA ALA A 247 -6.29 7.43 11.01
C ALA A 247 -6.83 6.66 9.80
N HIS A 248 -6.91 5.33 9.87
CA HIS A 248 -7.45 4.52 8.78
C HIS A 248 -8.93 4.77 8.53
N SER A 249 -9.75 4.86 9.58
CA SER A 249 -11.19 5.13 9.42
C SER A 249 -11.48 6.54 8.94
N THR A 250 -10.68 7.52 9.36
CA THR A 250 -10.78 8.89 8.83
C THR A 250 -10.35 8.93 7.36
N ALA A 251 -9.28 8.24 6.97
CA ALA A 251 -8.83 8.18 5.58
C ALA A 251 -9.88 7.51 4.67
N TYR A 252 -10.46 6.39 5.10
CA TYR A 252 -11.53 5.72 4.37
C TYR A 252 -12.78 6.62 4.26
N THR A 253 -13.24 7.19 5.38
CA THR A 253 -14.44 8.04 5.40
C THR A 253 -14.25 9.28 4.51
N THR A 254 -13.07 9.92 4.57
CA THR A 254 -12.73 11.07 3.73
C THR A 254 -12.74 10.69 2.25
N SER A 255 -12.29 9.49 1.90
CA SER A 255 -12.31 8.99 0.52
C SER A 255 -13.75 8.83 0.01
N VAL A 256 -14.65 8.28 0.83
CA VAL A 256 -16.08 8.15 0.50
C VAL A 256 -16.76 9.52 0.38
N GLU A 257 -16.49 10.43 1.32
CA GLU A 257 -17.05 11.79 1.32
C GLU A 257 -16.60 12.57 0.07
N ASN A 258 -15.33 12.47 -0.30
CA ASN A 258 -14.80 13.08 -1.52
C ASN A 258 -15.46 12.51 -2.77
N ALA A 259 -15.61 11.18 -2.86
CA ALA A 259 -16.28 10.54 -3.99
C ALA A 259 -17.75 10.95 -4.13
N MET A 260 -18.42 11.25 -3.02
CA MET A 260 -19.82 11.71 -2.99
C MET A 260 -19.97 13.25 -3.05
N GLY A 261 -18.87 14.01 -3.04
CA GLY A 261 -18.90 15.47 -2.99
C GLY A 261 -19.50 16.05 -1.70
N ILE A 262 -19.40 15.31 -0.58
CA ILE A 262 -19.95 15.70 0.72
C ILE A 262 -19.05 16.74 1.38
N GLN A 263 -19.63 17.87 1.76
CA GLN A 263 -18.95 18.90 2.56
C GLN A 263 -19.14 18.61 4.06
N VAL A 264 -18.07 18.17 4.72
CA VAL A 264 -18.09 17.84 6.15
C VAL A 264 -18.18 19.11 7.00
N PRO A 265 -19.11 19.21 7.97
CA PRO A 265 -19.22 20.37 8.84
C PRO A 265 -17.94 20.62 9.64
N GLU A 266 -17.59 21.89 9.87
CA GLU A 266 -16.36 22.29 10.60
C GLU A 266 -16.23 21.59 11.95
N ARG A 267 -17.32 21.47 12.72
CA ARG A 267 -17.31 20.76 14.00
C ARG A 267 -16.85 19.30 13.87
N ALA A 268 -17.27 18.60 12.81
CA ALA A 268 -16.87 17.21 12.59
C ALA A 268 -15.38 17.12 12.18
N GLN A 269 -14.89 18.08 11.38
CA GLN A 269 -13.46 18.19 11.05
C GLN A 269 -12.61 18.40 12.31
N MET A 270 -13.06 19.26 13.24
CA MET A 270 -12.37 19.52 14.50
C MET A 270 -12.34 18.28 15.42
N ILE A 271 -13.44 17.53 15.48
CA ILE A 271 -13.49 16.27 16.25
C ILE A 271 -12.50 15.25 15.66
N ARG A 272 -12.45 15.11 14.34
CA ARG A 272 -11.47 14.24 13.65
C ARG A 272 -10.03 14.67 13.97
N ALA A 273 -9.74 15.97 13.90
CA ALA A 273 -8.41 16.49 14.23
C ALA A 273 -8.00 16.14 15.67
N ILE A 274 -8.90 16.30 16.64
CA ILE A 274 -8.63 15.91 18.04
C ILE A 274 -8.35 14.41 18.16
N LEU A 275 -9.17 13.56 17.54
CA LEU A 275 -8.96 12.10 17.56
C LEU A 275 -7.62 11.71 16.93
N LEU A 276 -7.30 12.28 15.77
CA LEU A 276 -6.05 12.02 15.06
C LEU A 276 -4.83 12.45 15.87
N GLU A 277 -4.89 13.58 16.57
CA GLU A 277 -3.77 14.04 17.40
C GLU A 277 -3.62 13.25 18.70
N VAL A 278 -4.72 12.76 19.30
CA VAL A 278 -4.65 11.80 20.42
C VAL A 278 -4.00 10.50 19.97
N GLU A 279 -4.38 9.99 18.81
CA GLU A 279 -3.79 8.77 18.22
C GLU A 279 -2.32 8.98 17.83
N ARG A 280 -1.98 10.14 17.28
CA ARG A 280 -0.60 10.52 16.95
C ARG A 280 0.28 10.48 18.20
N LEU A 281 -0.18 11.05 19.32
CA LEU A 281 0.52 10.98 20.60
C LEU A 281 0.69 9.53 21.07
N HIS A 282 -0.38 8.75 21.02
CA HIS A 282 -0.37 7.33 21.37
C HIS A 282 0.66 6.53 20.56
N SER A 283 0.67 6.72 19.23
CA SER A 283 1.56 6.03 18.30
C SER A 283 3.03 6.41 18.52
N HIS A 284 3.35 7.70 18.62
CA HIS A 284 4.74 8.13 18.80
C HIS A 284 5.29 7.77 20.17
N LEU A 285 4.49 7.86 21.24
CA LEU A 285 4.93 7.45 22.58
C LEU A 285 5.19 5.95 22.65
N LEU A 286 4.40 5.13 21.96
CA LEU A 286 4.66 3.70 21.84
C LEU A 286 5.99 3.44 21.12
N ASN A 287 6.22 4.08 19.97
CA ASN A 287 7.45 3.91 19.21
C ASN A 287 8.69 4.36 20.01
N LEU A 288 8.63 5.52 20.68
CA LEU A 288 9.71 5.99 21.55
C LEU A 288 9.97 5.05 22.73
N GLY A 289 8.92 4.49 23.32
CA GLY A 289 9.05 3.49 24.37
C GLY A 289 9.77 2.24 23.87
N LEU A 290 9.32 1.66 22.74
CA LEU A 290 9.95 0.49 22.14
C LEU A 290 11.40 0.74 21.73
N ALA A 291 11.71 1.91 21.15
CA ALA A 291 13.09 2.30 20.85
C ALA A 291 13.98 2.32 22.11
N CYS A 292 13.46 2.79 23.26
CA CYS A 292 14.19 2.73 24.52
C CYS A 292 14.41 1.28 24.98
N HIS A 293 13.39 0.43 24.87
CA HIS A 293 13.48 -0.98 25.26
C HIS A 293 14.54 -1.73 24.43
N PHE A 294 14.50 -1.59 23.10
CA PHE A 294 15.45 -2.26 22.21
C PHE A 294 16.89 -1.75 22.34
N THR A 295 17.09 -0.53 22.84
CA THR A 295 18.42 0.02 23.16
C THR A 295 18.87 -0.28 24.60
N GLY A 296 18.08 -1.01 25.37
CA GLY A 296 18.39 -1.40 26.76
C GLY A 296 18.09 -0.33 27.81
N PHE A 297 17.37 0.73 27.46
CA PHE A 297 16.97 1.80 28.37
C PHE A 297 15.54 1.62 28.90
N ASP A 298 15.33 0.56 29.70
CA ASP A 298 14.00 0.19 30.19
C ASP A 298 13.32 1.25 31.07
N SER A 299 14.10 2.07 31.77
CA SER A 299 13.54 3.22 32.51
C SER A 299 12.86 4.21 31.57
N GLY A 300 13.41 4.45 30.37
CA GLY A 300 12.79 5.27 29.34
C GLY A 300 11.49 4.66 28.84
N PHE A 301 11.49 3.35 28.54
CA PHE A 301 10.29 2.60 28.16
C PHE A 301 9.16 2.80 29.18
N MET A 302 9.44 2.59 30.48
CA MET A 302 8.45 2.76 31.54
C MET A 302 7.90 4.19 31.62
N GLN A 303 8.75 5.21 31.43
CA GLN A 303 8.30 6.60 31.46
C GLN A 303 7.42 6.96 30.26
N PHE A 304 7.79 6.55 29.05
CA PHE A 304 6.97 6.78 27.86
C PHE A 304 5.62 6.07 27.95
N PHE A 305 5.60 4.81 28.42
CA PHE A 305 4.36 4.06 28.61
C PHE A 305 3.47 4.68 29.70
N ARG A 306 4.04 5.19 30.79
CA ARG A 306 3.29 5.93 31.82
C ARG A 306 2.58 7.15 31.24
N VAL A 307 3.24 7.91 30.38
CA VAL A 307 2.61 9.08 29.72
C VAL A 307 1.59 8.62 28.68
N ARG A 308 1.87 7.54 27.95
CA ARG A 308 0.97 6.95 26.95
C ARG A 308 -0.39 6.57 27.56
N GLU A 309 -0.44 6.08 28.80
CA GLU A 309 -1.71 5.81 29.49
C GLU A 309 -2.64 7.03 29.55
N THR A 310 -2.08 8.25 29.63
CA THR A 310 -2.91 9.47 29.58
C THR A 310 -3.53 9.67 28.20
N SER A 311 -2.79 9.39 27.12
CA SER A 311 -3.33 9.43 25.76
C SER A 311 -4.41 8.38 25.51
N MET A 312 -4.24 7.17 26.04
CA MET A 312 -5.26 6.12 25.97
C MET A 312 -6.50 6.49 26.78
N LYS A 313 -6.34 7.13 27.96
CA LYS A 313 -7.49 7.61 28.72
C LYS A 313 -8.28 8.68 27.96
N MET A 314 -7.61 9.54 27.20
CA MET A 314 -8.28 10.51 26.32
C MET A 314 -9.04 9.80 25.19
N ALA A 315 -8.46 8.78 24.55
CA ALA A 315 -9.14 7.97 23.54
C ALA A 315 -10.40 7.28 24.10
N GLU A 316 -10.30 6.73 25.31
CA GLU A 316 -11.42 6.09 26.03
C GLU A 316 -12.56 7.09 26.32
N ILE A 317 -12.23 8.32 26.76
CA ILE A 317 -13.24 9.36 27.00
C ILE A 317 -13.96 9.75 25.71
N LEU A 318 -13.23 9.81 24.59
CA LEU A 318 -13.78 10.26 23.31
C LEU A 318 -14.63 9.19 22.62
N THR A 319 -14.30 7.91 22.79
CA THR A 319 -14.84 6.82 21.96
C THR A 319 -15.41 5.65 22.72
N GLY A 320 -15.10 5.52 24.01
CA GLY A 320 -15.38 4.34 24.83
C GLY A 320 -14.44 3.16 24.56
N GLY A 321 -13.53 3.26 23.60
CA GLY A 321 -12.48 2.29 23.30
C GLY A 321 -11.09 2.80 23.71
N ALA A 322 -10.19 1.88 24.07
CA ALA A 322 -8.82 2.17 24.47
C ALA A 322 -7.84 2.14 23.30
#